data_AF-A0A7Y5Y9F1-F1
#
_entry.id   AF-A0A7Y5Y9F1-F1
#
_cell.length_a   1.000
_cell.length_b   1.000
_cell.length_c   1.000
_cell.angle_alpha   90.00
_cell.angle_beta   90.00
_cell.angle_gamma   90.00
#
_symmetry.space_group_name_H-M   'P 1'
#
loop_
_entity.id
_entity.type
_entity.pdbx_description
1 polymer ?
#
loop_
_entity_poly.entity_id
_entity_poly.type
_entity_poly.pdbx_seq_one_letter_code
_entity_poly.pdbx_strand_id
1 'polypeptide(L)'
;MKKGWGILGTLLFATSSVTGCGAACSAVGYVSIITVTLEGHAAAVDEVQLCSDQGCSQRSADETAGSVQTVAPGSSADPSPSHVMQPAFLSSRKDATTWQFTVAQSGNPHRVTVRALGADHTVLAQQQNDLVWTSAEGYAPCPGPVTTPSITLKVP
;
A
#
# COMPACT_ATOMS: atom_id res chain seq x y z
N MET A 1 39.49 74.02 21.25
CA MET A 1 39.10 72.97 22.21
C MET A 1 37.94 72.18 21.61
N LYS A 2 38.15 70.95 21.13
CA LYS A 2 37.07 70.06 20.65
C LYS A 2 37.26 68.70 21.30
N LYS A 3 36.38 68.38 22.25
CA LYS A 3 36.34 67.11 22.99
C LYS A 3 35.65 66.05 22.14
N GLY A 4 36.24 64.86 22.10
CA GLY A 4 35.63 63.66 21.50
C GLY A 4 34.64 62.97 22.46
N TRP A 5 33.75 62.19 21.87
CA TRP A 5 32.96 61.08 22.43
C TRP A 5 32.27 60.47 21.19
N GLY A 6 32.31 59.20 20.81
CA GLY A 6 32.53 57.94 21.51
C GLY A 6 31.39 57.03 21.03
N ILE A 7 31.78 56.06 20.21
CA ILE A 7 31.18 54.76 19.87
C ILE A 7 29.76 54.48 20.43
N LEU A 8 28.80 54.16 19.57
CA LEU A 8 27.74 53.21 19.90
C LEU A 8 27.24 52.50 18.63
N GLY A 9 28.02 51.53 18.17
CA GLY A 9 27.55 50.50 17.25
C GLY A 9 27.05 49.33 18.08
N THR A 10 25.76 48.98 17.94
CA THR A 10 25.27 47.63 18.25
C THR A 10 24.06 47.34 17.35
N LEU A 11 24.29 46.61 16.27
CA LEU A 11 23.23 45.96 15.49
C LEU A 11 22.66 44.82 16.35
N LEU A 12 21.45 45.02 16.88
CA LEU A 12 20.64 43.94 17.45
C LEU A 12 19.91 43.24 16.29
N PHE A 13 20.56 42.20 15.74
CA PHE A 13 19.87 41.19 14.95
C PHE A 13 19.02 40.35 15.90
N ALA A 14 17.72 40.65 15.98
CA ALA A 14 16.76 39.74 16.58
C ALA A 14 16.64 38.52 15.66
N THR A 15 17.26 37.41 16.07
CA THR A 15 17.13 36.11 15.44
C THR A 15 15.68 35.64 15.59
N SER A 16 14.95 35.57 14.48
CA SER A 16 13.64 34.92 14.43
C SER A 16 13.79 33.44 14.84
N SER A 17 13.34 33.09 16.04
CA SER A 17 13.15 31.70 16.43
C SER A 17 11.98 31.14 15.62
N VAL A 18 12.30 30.47 14.52
CA VAL A 18 11.33 29.63 13.79
C VAL A 18 11.03 28.45 14.71
N THR A 19 9.95 28.54 15.50
CA THR A 19 9.39 27.37 16.19
C THR A 19 9.04 26.36 15.12
N GLY A 20 9.83 25.29 15.04
CA GLY A 20 9.65 24.22 14.08
C GLY A 20 8.30 23.55 14.29
N CYS A 21 7.40 23.71 13.32
CA CYS A 21 6.36 22.72 13.10
C CYS A 21 7.10 21.42 12.72
N GLY A 22 7.31 20.54 13.70
CA GLY A 22 7.67 19.16 13.41
C GLY A 22 6.57 18.59 12.52
N ALA A 23 6.93 18.06 11.36
CA ALA A 23 5.99 17.37 10.49
C ALA A 23 5.41 16.17 11.27
N ALA A 24 4.23 16.34 11.85
CA ALA A 24 3.51 15.25 12.48
C ALA A 24 2.85 14.45 11.35
N CYS A 25 3.43 13.31 11.02
CA CYS A 25 2.80 12.36 10.13
C CYS A 25 1.54 11.86 10.82
N SER A 26 0.37 12.18 10.26
CA SER A 26 -0.82 11.42 10.58
C SER A 26 -0.49 9.95 10.36
N ALA A 27 -0.84 9.09 11.31
CA ALA A 27 -0.71 7.64 11.17
C ALA A 27 -1.72 7.13 10.14
N VAL A 28 -1.62 7.60 8.89
CA VAL A 28 -2.27 6.98 7.75
C VAL A 28 -1.49 5.69 7.51
N GLY A 29 -2.14 4.55 7.71
CA GLY A 29 -1.53 3.25 7.44
C GLY A 29 -1.11 3.20 5.98
N TYR A 30 0.19 3.31 5.73
CA TYR A 30 0.73 3.12 4.40
C TYR A 30 0.57 1.65 4.02
N VAL A 31 0.03 1.41 2.83
CA VAL A 31 -0.14 0.07 2.28
C VAL A 31 0.96 -0.23 1.28
N SER A 32 1.42 -1.47 1.28
CA SER A 32 2.38 -1.98 0.31
C SER A 32 1.64 -2.43 -0.94
N ILE A 33 2.06 -1.95 -2.11
CA ILE A 33 1.35 -2.15 -3.38
C ILE A 33 2.24 -2.88 -4.39
N ILE A 34 1.68 -3.90 -5.04
CA ILE A 34 2.28 -4.62 -6.15
C ILE A 34 1.38 -4.46 -7.37
N THR A 35 1.96 -4.08 -8.51
CA THR A 35 1.22 -3.94 -9.77
C THR A 35 1.61 -5.06 -10.72
N VAL A 36 0.61 -5.69 -11.33
CA VAL A 36 0.77 -6.69 -12.39
C VAL A 36 0.12 -6.17 -13.66
N THR A 37 0.86 -6.21 -14.77
CA THR A 37 0.36 -5.90 -16.11
C THR A 37 0.38 -7.15 -16.98
N LEU A 38 -0.76 -7.42 -17.61
CA LEU A 38 -0.93 -8.53 -18.55
C LEU A 38 -0.51 -8.09 -19.96
N GLU A 39 0.26 -8.94 -20.63
CA GLU A 39 0.58 -8.84 -22.05
C GLU A 39 0.03 -10.05 -22.81
N GLY A 40 -0.30 -9.88 -24.09
CA GLY A 40 -0.85 -10.95 -24.93
C GLY A 40 -2.37 -11.06 -24.82
N HIS A 41 -2.91 -12.28 -24.73
CA HIS A 41 -4.37 -12.54 -24.75
C HIS A 41 -5.05 -12.27 -23.40
N ALA A 42 -4.88 -11.05 -22.85
CA ALA A 42 -5.43 -10.66 -21.55
C ALA A 42 -6.97 -10.78 -21.45
N ALA A 43 -7.69 -10.74 -22.59
CA ALA A 43 -9.14 -10.91 -22.62
C ALA A 43 -9.62 -12.31 -22.21
N ALA A 44 -8.74 -13.33 -22.25
CA ALA A 44 -9.04 -14.68 -21.78
C ALA A 44 -8.92 -14.83 -20.25
N VAL A 45 -8.34 -13.84 -19.56
CA VAL A 45 -8.08 -13.86 -18.12
C VAL A 45 -9.29 -13.33 -17.36
N ASP A 46 -9.85 -14.15 -16.48
CA ASP A 46 -10.92 -13.77 -15.55
C ASP A 46 -10.34 -13.19 -14.25
N GLU A 47 -9.28 -13.81 -13.74
CA GLU A 47 -8.65 -13.44 -12.47
C GLU A 47 -7.13 -13.46 -12.56
N VAL A 48 -6.47 -12.50 -11.90
CA VAL A 48 -5.04 -12.61 -11.60
C VAL A 48 -4.87 -12.87 -10.11
N GLN A 49 -4.17 -13.96 -9.80
CA GLN A 49 -3.86 -14.37 -8.44
C GLN A 49 -2.39 -14.11 -8.13
N LEU A 50 -2.12 -13.51 -6.97
CA LEU A 50 -0.79 -13.32 -6.42
C LEU A 50 -0.60 -14.21 -5.19
N CYS A 51 0.42 -15.06 -5.19
CA CYS A 51 0.68 -15.99 -4.09
C CYS A 51 2.09 -15.81 -3.51
N SER A 52 2.21 -15.98 -2.20
CA SER A 52 3.47 -16.15 -1.47
C SER A 52 3.39 -17.39 -0.57
N ASP A 53 4.40 -17.58 0.27
CA ASP A 53 4.40 -18.54 1.38
C ASP A 53 3.30 -18.29 2.41
N GLN A 54 2.82 -17.05 2.51
CA GLN A 54 1.75 -16.63 3.42
C GLN A 54 0.33 -16.86 2.85
N GLY A 55 0.23 -17.34 1.61
CA GLY A 55 -1.02 -17.63 0.93
C GLY A 55 -1.23 -16.80 -0.34
N CYS A 56 -2.43 -16.91 -0.89
CA CYS A 56 -2.80 -16.26 -2.15
C CYS A 56 -3.74 -15.07 -1.93
N SER A 57 -3.81 -14.22 -2.95
CA SER A 57 -4.70 -13.09 -3.00
C SER A 57 -6.17 -13.53 -3.02
N GLN A 58 -7.02 -12.72 -2.40
CA GLN A 58 -8.45 -12.74 -2.64
C GLN A 58 -8.87 -11.44 -3.31
N ARG A 59 -9.92 -11.50 -4.13
CA ARG A 59 -10.54 -10.30 -4.68
C ARG A 59 -11.03 -9.44 -3.53
N SER A 60 -10.62 -8.18 -3.48
CA SER A 60 -11.25 -7.22 -2.59
C SER A 60 -12.75 -7.25 -2.86
N ALA A 61 -13.56 -7.42 -1.81
CA ALA A 61 -14.98 -7.14 -1.94
C ALA A 61 -15.09 -5.70 -2.43
N ASP A 62 -15.63 -5.51 -3.65
CA ASP A 62 -16.07 -4.20 -4.07
C ASP A 62 -17.03 -3.71 -2.99
N GLU A 63 -16.85 -2.49 -2.51
CA GLU A 63 -17.56 -1.91 -1.37
C GLU A 63 -19.06 -1.78 -1.72
N THR A 64 -19.78 -2.91 -1.74
CA THR A 64 -21.22 -2.94 -1.68
C THR A 64 -21.53 -2.47 -0.27
N ALA A 65 -21.85 -1.18 -0.19
CA ALA A 65 -22.23 -0.45 1.01
C ALA A 65 -22.87 -1.40 2.02
N GLY A 66 -22.24 -1.48 3.19
CA GLY A 66 -22.53 -2.48 4.19
C GLY A 66 -24.03 -2.71 4.38
N SER A 67 -24.42 -3.98 4.37
CA SER A 67 -25.57 -4.39 5.16
C SER A 67 -25.21 -4.10 6.62
N VAL A 68 -25.53 -2.89 7.07
CA VAL A 68 -25.55 -2.55 8.49
C VAL A 68 -26.60 -3.48 9.10
N GLN A 69 -26.17 -4.59 9.67
CA GLN A 69 -27.05 -5.34 10.56
C GLN A 69 -27.30 -4.46 11.76
N THR A 70 -28.52 -3.93 11.85
CA THR A 70 -29.05 -3.32 13.07
C THR A 70 -28.97 -4.36 14.17
N VAL A 71 -27.93 -4.29 15.01
CA VAL A 71 -27.85 -5.06 16.24
C VAL A 71 -29.03 -4.65 17.12
N ALA A 72 -29.96 -5.57 17.35
CA ALA A 72 -31.02 -5.39 18.32
C ALA A 72 -30.38 -5.26 19.72
N PRO A 73 -30.77 -4.29 20.56
CA PRO A 73 -30.25 -4.17 21.92
C PRO A 73 -30.70 -5.40 22.72
N GLY A 74 -29.77 -6.30 23.07
CA GLY A 74 -30.06 -7.46 23.92
C GLY A 74 -29.35 -8.77 23.58
N SER A 75 -28.65 -8.89 22.45
CA SER A 75 -27.88 -10.10 22.16
C SER A 75 -26.51 -10.06 22.84
N SER A 76 -26.39 -10.74 23.99
CA SER A 76 -25.10 -11.16 24.54
C SER A 76 -24.55 -12.30 23.68
N ALA A 77 -24.08 -11.99 22.47
CA ALA A 77 -23.27 -12.91 21.72
C ALA A 77 -21.85 -12.85 22.30
N ASP A 78 -21.45 -13.93 22.96
CA ASP A 78 -20.06 -14.16 23.35
C ASP A 78 -19.18 -14.05 22.08
N PRO A 79 -18.20 -13.12 22.02
CA PRO A 79 -17.35 -13.00 20.85
C PRO A 79 -16.37 -14.17 20.85
N SER A 80 -16.80 -15.34 20.36
CA SER A 80 -15.85 -16.37 19.93
C SER A 80 -15.03 -15.76 18.79
N PRO A 81 -13.71 -15.61 18.90
CA PRO A 81 -12.89 -15.18 17.79
C PRO A 81 -12.89 -16.31 16.77
N SER A 82 -13.85 -16.26 15.84
CA SER A 82 -13.71 -16.94 14.56
C SER A 82 -12.42 -16.40 13.95
N HIS A 83 -11.34 -17.18 13.99
CA HIS A 83 -10.10 -16.87 13.29
C HIS A 83 -10.41 -16.90 11.79
N VAL A 84 -10.92 -15.79 11.26
CA VAL A 84 -11.07 -15.60 9.82
C VAL A 84 -9.65 -15.54 9.27
N MET A 85 -9.26 -16.58 8.53
CA MET A 85 -7.95 -16.62 7.90
C MET A 85 -7.87 -15.49 6.88
N GLN A 86 -7.12 -14.44 7.20
CA GLN A 86 -7.01 -13.26 6.36
C GLN A 86 -6.14 -13.57 5.13
N PRO A 87 -6.55 -13.12 3.93
CA PRO A 87 -5.75 -13.34 2.73
C PRO A 87 -4.40 -12.62 2.84
N ALA A 88 -3.38 -13.15 2.17
CA ALA A 88 -2.05 -12.51 2.12
C ALA A 88 -2.10 -11.19 1.36
N PHE A 89 -2.94 -11.13 0.32
CA PHE A 89 -3.09 -9.97 -0.54
C PHE A 89 -4.57 -9.72 -0.85
N LEU A 90 -4.89 -8.45 -1.07
CA LEU A 90 -6.17 -8.01 -1.61
C LEU A 90 -5.99 -7.58 -3.05
N SER A 91 -6.68 -8.22 -3.99
CA SER A 91 -6.57 -7.93 -5.42
C SER A 91 -7.68 -6.99 -5.90
N SER A 92 -7.31 -6.06 -6.77
CA SER A 92 -8.21 -5.09 -7.40
C SER A 92 -7.81 -4.95 -8.87
N ARG A 93 -8.77 -5.20 -9.78
CA ARG A 93 -8.57 -4.95 -11.21
C ARG A 93 -8.69 -3.45 -11.46
N LYS A 94 -7.65 -2.83 -12.02
CA LYS A 94 -7.62 -1.38 -12.33
C LYS A 94 -8.14 -1.09 -13.72
N ASP A 95 -7.83 -1.96 -14.68
CA ASP A 95 -8.33 -1.88 -16.04
C ASP A 95 -8.30 -3.28 -16.72
N ALA A 96 -8.41 -3.33 -18.05
CA ALA A 96 -8.45 -4.58 -18.80
C ALA A 96 -7.18 -5.43 -18.61
N THR A 97 -6.02 -4.83 -18.42
CA THR A 97 -4.71 -5.52 -18.37
C THR A 97 -3.98 -5.31 -17.04
N THR A 98 -4.41 -4.37 -16.21
CA THR A 98 -3.71 -3.99 -14.98
C THR A 98 -4.45 -4.48 -13.74
N TRP A 99 -3.73 -5.20 -12.90
CA TRP A 99 -4.16 -5.64 -11.58
C TRP A 99 -3.26 -5.06 -10.51
N GLN A 100 -3.87 -4.63 -9.41
CA GLN A 100 -3.16 -4.10 -8.25
C GLN A 100 -3.44 -4.98 -7.05
N PHE A 101 -2.40 -5.25 -6.27
CA PHE A 101 -2.44 -6.04 -5.06
C PHE A 101 -1.97 -5.20 -3.89
N THR A 102 -2.77 -5.17 -2.84
CA THR A 102 -2.36 -4.62 -1.54
C THR A 102 -1.92 -5.76 -0.64
N VAL A 103 -0.75 -5.65 -0.02
CA VAL A 103 -0.32 -6.60 1.01
C VAL A 103 -1.19 -6.40 2.25
N ALA A 104 -1.92 -7.43 2.66
CA ALA A 104 -2.89 -7.36 3.74
C ALA A 104 -2.34 -7.91 5.06
N GLN A 105 -1.31 -8.75 4.99
CA GLN A 105 -0.61 -9.28 6.15
C GLN A 105 0.62 -8.43 6.49
N SER A 106 1.12 -8.60 7.71
CA SER A 106 2.32 -7.91 8.16
C SER A 106 3.55 -8.39 7.40
N GLY A 107 4.31 -7.45 6.83
CA GLY A 107 5.58 -7.73 6.18
C GLY A 107 5.47 -7.84 4.66
N ASN A 108 6.53 -7.40 4.00
CA ASN A 108 6.61 -7.35 2.54
C ASN A 108 7.31 -8.61 2.02
N PRO A 109 6.65 -9.43 1.18
CA PRO A 109 7.26 -10.65 0.65
C PRO A 109 8.42 -10.29 -0.29
N HIS A 110 9.48 -11.09 -0.27
CA HIS A 110 10.61 -10.97 -1.20
C HIS A 110 10.38 -11.73 -2.50
N ARG A 111 9.39 -12.62 -2.54
CA ARG A 111 9.09 -13.48 -3.68
C ARG A 111 7.61 -13.77 -3.74
N VAL A 112 7.08 -13.76 -4.96
CA VAL A 112 5.68 -14.07 -5.25
C VAL A 112 5.58 -14.90 -6.51
N THR A 113 4.46 -15.61 -6.66
CA THR A 113 4.05 -16.25 -7.90
C THR A 113 2.79 -15.57 -8.39
N VAL A 114 2.82 -15.08 -9.62
CA VAL A 114 1.67 -14.50 -10.32
C VAL A 114 1.05 -15.59 -11.20
N ARG A 115 -0.28 -15.72 -11.15
CA ARG A 115 -1.05 -16.62 -12.01
C ARG A 115 -2.16 -15.84 -12.71
N ALA A 116 -2.28 -16.01 -14.02
CA ALA A 116 -3.47 -15.61 -14.76
C ALA A 116 -4.40 -16.82 -14.88
N LEU A 117 -5.63 -16.67 -14.42
CA LEU A 117 -6.64 -17.71 -14.38
C LEU A 117 -7.76 -17.42 -15.39
N GLY A 118 -8.20 -18.46 -16.10
CA GLY A 118 -9.43 -18.43 -16.88
C GLY A 118 -10.67 -18.50 -15.99
N ALA A 119 -11.86 -18.35 -16.59
CA ALA A 119 -13.14 -18.35 -15.87
C ALA A 119 -13.47 -19.68 -15.15
N ASP A 120 -12.85 -20.78 -15.56
CA ASP A 120 -12.92 -22.10 -14.93
C ASP A 120 -11.78 -22.36 -13.92
N HIS A 121 -11.05 -21.30 -13.54
CA HIS A 121 -9.84 -21.34 -12.72
C HIS A 121 -8.67 -22.12 -13.33
N THR A 122 -8.69 -22.39 -14.64
CA THR A 122 -7.50 -22.92 -15.33
C THR A 122 -6.36 -21.91 -15.36
N VAL A 123 -5.13 -22.38 -15.12
CA VAL A 123 -3.95 -21.51 -15.18
C VAL A 123 -3.56 -21.30 -16.64
N LEU A 124 -3.77 -20.09 -17.15
CA LEU A 124 -3.41 -19.69 -18.51
C LEU A 124 -1.93 -19.27 -18.60
N ALA A 125 -1.43 -18.64 -17.54
CA ALA A 125 -0.02 -18.27 -17.42
C ALA A 125 0.40 -18.23 -15.94
N GLN A 126 1.67 -18.51 -15.67
CA GLN A 126 2.26 -18.41 -14.35
C GLN A 126 3.71 -17.93 -14.42
N GLN A 127 4.11 -17.08 -13.47
CA GLN A 127 5.48 -16.59 -13.35
C GLN A 127 5.85 -16.36 -11.88
N GLN A 128 7.03 -16.84 -11.49
CA GLN A 128 7.63 -16.49 -10.20
C GLN A 128 8.47 -15.21 -10.34
N ASN A 129 8.37 -14.32 -9.35
CA ASN A 129 9.04 -13.02 -9.37
C ASN A 129 9.66 -12.74 -8.00
N ASP A 130 10.90 -12.29 -7.99
CA ASP A 130 11.49 -11.68 -6.80
C ASP A 130 11.11 -10.20 -6.74
N LEU A 131 10.82 -9.69 -5.55
CA LEU A 131 10.33 -8.34 -5.32
C LEU A 131 11.40 -7.47 -4.69
N VAL A 132 11.59 -6.29 -5.28
CA VAL A 132 12.41 -5.21 -4.73
C VAL A 132 11.48 -4.08 -4.34
N TRP A 133 11.45 -3.76 -3.05
CA TRP A 133 10.56 -2.73 -2.49
C TRP A 133 11.27 -1.38 -2.45
N THR A 134 10.58 -0.36 -2.93
CA THR A 134 11.04 1.01 -2.95
C THR A 134 10.01 1.89 -2.26
N SER A 135 10.44 2.76 -1.35
CA SER A 135 9.58 3.82 -0.84
C SER A 135 9.50 4.93 -1.90
N ALA A 136 8.27 5.35 -2.24
CA ALA A 136 8.06 6.42 -3.23
C ALA A 136 8.71 7.76 -2.79
N GLU A 137 8.95 7.91 -1.50
CA GLU A 137 9.55 9.08 -0.89
C GLU A 137 10.72 8.58 -0.02
N GLY A 138 11.92 9.14 -0.22
CA GLY A 138 13.14 8.75 0.51
C GLY A 138 13.10 9.12 1.99
N TYR A 139 14.08 9.92 2.48
CA TYR A 139 14.09 10.46 3.84
C TYR A 139 13.02 11.56 4.07
N ALA A 140 11.81 11.38 3.53
CA ALA A 140 10.68 12.21 3.88
C ALA A 140 10.31 11.93 5.35
N PRO A 141 9.89 12.95 6.12
CA PRO A 141 9.47 12.75 7.50
C PRO A 141 8.32 11.75 7.61
N CYS A 142 7.51 11.60 6.55
CA CYS A 142 6.40 10.67 6.44
C CYS A 142 6.59 9.82 5.16
N PRO A 143 7.27 8.66 5.23
CA PRO A 143 7.53 7.85 4.05
C PRO A 143 6.21 7.37 3.45
N GLY A 144 6.02 7.58 2.15
CA GLY A 144 4.85 7.17 1.39
C GLY A 144 4.67 5.64 1.30
N PRO A 145 3.64 5.17 0.56
CA PRO A 145 3.47 3.74 0.30
C PRO A 145 4.73 3.16 -0.34
N VAL A 146 5.02 1.90 0.01
CA VAL A 146 6.12 1.14 -0.58
C VAL A 146 5.58 0.33 -1.75
N THR A 147 6.29 0.39 -2.87
CA THR A 147 5.88 -0.25 -4.12
C THR A 147 7.00 -1.10 -4.68
N THR A 148 6.68 -1.94 -5.65
CA THR A 148 7.65 -2.65 -6.47
C THR A 148 7.61 -2.13 -7.90
N PRO A 149 8.66 -2.35 -8.72
CA PRO A 149 8.49 -2.31 -10.17
C PRO A 149 7.31 -3.17 -10.60
N SER A 150 6.59 -2.75 -11.64
CA SER A 150 5.47 -3.52 -12.18
C SER A 150 5.95 -4.86 -12.72
N ILE A 151 5.21 -5.92 -12.41
CA ILE A 151 5.45 -7.26 -12.94
C ILE A 151 4.68 -7.41 -14.25
N THR A 152 5.38 -7.74 -15.33
CA THR A 152 4.74 -8.13 -16.58
C THR A 152 4.51 -9.64 -16.61
N LEU A 153 3.27 -10.06 -16.81
CA LEU A 153 2.91 -11.47 -17.05
C LEU A 153 2.42 -11.64 -18.49
N LYS A 154 3.07 -12.52 -19.25
CA LYS A 154 2.69 -12.83 -20.63
C LYS A 154 1.66 -13.96 -20.66
N VAL A 155 0.52 -13.70 -21.28
CA VAL A 155 -0.57 -14.64 -21.51
C VAL A 155 -0.48 -15.16 -22.95
N PRO A 156 -0.28 -16.49 -23.16
CA PRO A 156 -0.13 -17.10 -24.47
C PRO A 156 -1.30 -16.85 -25.42
#